data_AF-A0A3D5YFW7-F1
#
_entry.id   AF-A0A3D5YFW7-F1
#
_cell.length_a   1.000
_cell.length_b   1.000
_cell.length_c   1.000
_cell.angle_alpha   90.00
_cell.angle_beta   90.00
_cell.angle_gamma   90.00
#
_symmetry.space_group_name_H-M   'P 1'
#
loop_
_entity.id
_entity.type
_entity.pdbx_description
1 polymer ?
#
loop_
_entity_poly.entity_id
_entity_poly.type
_entity_poly.pdbx_seq_one_letter_code
_entity_poly.pdbx_strand_id
1 'polypeptide(L)'
;MNKKEYILKLLTALDGKWSMAAGLKLLIEHNVLNDQTIVGLQHIFAESIKQVNDQKAQEYLLKSQTFLQKLQAVELQEQSKEDDLNKLLADI
;
A
#
# COMPACT_ATOMS: atom_id res chain seq x y z
N MET A 1 -10.72 0.79 10.72
CA MET A 1 -10.66 1.12 9.27
C MET A 1 -10.98 -0.10 8.40
N ASN A 2 -11.37 0.07 7.13
CA ASN A 2 -11.44 -1.02 6.14
C ASN A 2 -10.16 -1.10 5.26
N LYS A 3 -9.97 -2.20 4.51
CA LYS A 3 -8.78 -2.41 3.66
C LYS A 3 -8.60 -1.31 2.60
N LYS A 4 -9.69 -0.77 2.05
CA LYS A 4 -9.65 0.33 1.07
C LYS A 4 -9.06 1.60 1.69
N GLU A 5 -9.49 1.96 2.89
CA GLU A 5 -8.97 3.14 3.62
C GLU A 5 -7.47 3.01 3.88
N TYR A 6 -6.99 1.82 4.25
CA TYR A 6 -5.57 1.56 4.44
C TYR A 6 -4.75 1.72 3.16
N ILE A 7 -5.26 1.23 2.04
CA ILE A 7 -4.60 1.37 0.75
C ILE A 7 -4.57 2.83 0.29
N LEU A 8 -5.66 3.58 0.52
CA LEU A 8 -5.69 5.02 0.22
C LEU A 8 -4.71 5.81 1.09
N LYS A 9 -4.57 5.46 2.38
CA LYS A 9 -3.55 6.04 3.25
C LYS A 9 -2.14 5.71 2.77
N LEU A 10 -1.90 4.45 2.39
CA LEU A 10 -0.61 4.01 1.85
C LEU A 10 -0.22 4.82 0.61
N LEU A 11 -1.13 4.92 -0.37
CA LEU A 11 -0.88 5.66 -1.61
C LEU A 11 -0.73 7.16 -1.35
N THR A 12 -1.38 7.70 -0.32
CA THR A 12 -1.15 9.08 0.11
C THR A 12 0.24 9.27 0.73
N ALA A 13 0.73 8.31 1.53
CA ALA A 13 2.08 8.35 2.11
C ALA A 13 3.19 8.23 1.05
N LEU A 14 2.87 7.63 -0.09
CA LEU A 14 3.74 7.49 -1.26
C LEU A 14 3.65 8.65 -2.26
N ASP A 15 2.72 9.58 -2.06
CA ASP A 15 2.59 10.74 -2.93
C ASP A 15 3.88 11.59 -2.87
N GLY A 16 4.36 12.02 -4.04
CA GLY A 16 5.67 12.66 -4.19
C GLY A 16 6.90 11.76 -4.01
N LYS A 17 6.75 10.51 -3.55
CA LYS A 17 7.85 9.51 -3.44
C LYS A 17 7.82 8.48 -4.57
N TRP A 18 6.62 8.17 -5.08
CA TRP A 18 6.42 7.26 -6.20
C TRP A 18 5.42 7.86 -7.19
N SER A 19 5.86 8.06 -8.43
CA SER A 19 5.09 8.79 -9.45
C SER A 19 3.73 8.18 -9.77
N MET A 20 3.56 6.86 -9.61
CA MET A 20 2.28 6.19 -9.85
C MET A 20 1.29 6.28 -8.67
N ALA A 21 1.73 6.73 -7.49
CA ALA A 21 0.92 6.74 -6.28
C ALA A 21 -0.36 7.58 -6.45
N ALA A 22 -0.24 8.79 -7.01
CA ALA A 22 -1.38 9.69 -7.23
C ALA A 22 -2.41 9.09 -8.21
N GLY A 23 -1.95 8.50 -9.31
CA GLY A 23 -2.84 7.87 -10.30
C GLY A 23 -3.58 6.66 -9.74
N LEU A 24 -2.87 5.79 -9.01
CA LEU A 24 -3.49 4.63 -8.35
C LEU A 24 -4.46 5.04 -7.24
N LYS A 25 -4.15 6.11 -6.51
CA LYS A 25 -5.05 6.65 -5.48
C LYS A 25 -6.39 7.05 -6.09
N LEU A 26 -6.37 7.82 -7.18
CA LEU A 26 -7.59 8.23 -7.89
C LEU A 26 -8.39 7.03 -8.39
N LEU A 27 -7.72 6.02 -8.95
CA LEU A 27 -8.38 4.80 -9.41
C LEU A 27 -9.08 4.05 -8.27
N ILE A 28 -8.47 3.98 -7.08
CA ILE A 28 -9.03 3.25 -5.94
C ILE A 28 -10.12 4.05 -5.24
N GLU A 29 -9.96 5.37 -5.15
CA GLU A 29 -10.89 6.26 -4.46
C GLU A 29 -12.31 6.11 -5.00
N HIS A 30 -12.45 6.03 -6.33
CA HIS A 30 -13.74 5.90 -7.01
C HIS A 30 -14.23 4.47 -7.25
N ASN A 31 -13.46 3.43 -6.91
CA ASN A 31 -13.83 2.03 -7.17
C ASN A 31 -14.08 1.22 -5.90
N VAL A 32 -14.84 0.13 -6.06
CA VAL A 32 -14.97 -0.91 -5.03
C VAL A 32 -13.71 -1.75 -5.04
N LEU A 33 -13.08 -1.89 -3.88
CA LEU A 33 -11.84 -2.63 -3.74
C LEU A 33 -12.18 -4.08 -3.39
N ASN A 34 -11.91 -5.00 -4.33
CA ASN A 34 -12.02 -6.44 -4.10
C ASN A 34 -10.62 -7.03 -3.86
N ASP A 35 -10.55 -8.31 -3.47
CA ASP A 35 -9.28 -8.96 -3.18
C ASP A 35 -8.37 -9.06 -4.42
N GLN A 36 -8.93 -9.13 -5.63
CA GLN A 36 -8.17 -9.12 -6.88
C GLN A 36 -7.46 -7.78 -7.11
N THR A 37 -8.10 -6.65 -6.76
CA THR A 37 -7.48 -5.32 -6.80
C THR A 37 -6.28 -5.24 -5.87
N ILE A 38 -6.35 -5.86 -4.68
CA ILE A 38 -5.22 -5.92 -3.74
C ILE A 38 -4.06 -6.73 -4.32
N VAL A 39 -4.33 -7.90 -4.89
CA VAL A 39 -3.31 -8.73 -5.55
C VAL A 39 -2.69 -8.01 -6.75
N GLY A 40 -3.50 -7.30 -7.54
CA GLY A 40 -3.03 -6.47 -8.65
C GLY A 40 -2.10 -5.35 -8.17
N LEU A 41 -2.45 -4.66 -7.08
CA LEU A 41 -1.57 -3.66 -6.47
C LEU A 41 -0.24 -4.28 -6.01
N GLN A 42 -0.27 -5.43 -5.33
CA GLN A 42 0.97 -6.11 -4.93
C GLN A 42 1.88 -6.42 -6.13
N HIS A 43 1.31 -6.83 -7.26
CA HIS A 43 2.08 -7.04 -8.49
C HIS A 43 2.67 -5.74 -9.03
N ILE A 44 1.89 -4.65 -9.08
CA ILE A 44 2.38 -3.34 -9.53
C ILE A 44 3.55 -2.86 -8.65
N PHE A 45 3.45 -3.02 -7.33
CA PHE A 45 4.54 -2.68 -6.41
C PHE A 45 5.78 -3.55 -6.66
N ALA A 46 5.62 -4.86 -6.81
CA ALA A 46 6.71 -5.78 -7.07
C ALA A 46 7.47 -5.45 -8.38
N GLU A 47 6.74 -5.13 -9.45
CA GLU A 47 7.35 -4.71 -10.71
C GLU A 47 8.00 -3.33 -10.60
N SER A 48 7.38 -2.40 -9.88
CA SER A 48 7.95 -1.06 -9.66
C SER A 48 9.27 -1.10 -8.90
N ILE A 49 9.41 -1.99 -7.91
CA ILE A 49 10.65 -2.20 -7.15
C ILE A 49 11.80 -2.65 -8.06
N LYS A 50 11.52 -3.48 -9.07
CA LYS A 50 12.53 -3.96 -10.03
C LYS A 50 12.97 -2.88 -11.02
N GLN A 51 12.11 -1.90 -11.27
CA GLN A 51 12.31 -0.86 -12.30
C GLN A 51 12.78 0.48 -11.73
N VAL A 52 12.61 0.71 -10.44
CA VAL A 52 13.07 1.92 -9.75
C VAL A 52 14.58 1.86 -9.54
N ASN A 53 15.29 2.84 -10.10
CA ASN A 53 16.73 3.03 -9.90
C ASN A 53 17.05 3.91 -8.68
N ASP A 54 16.07 4.67 -8.17
CA ASP A 54 16.21 5.48 -6.97
C ASP A 54 16.10 4.59 -5.72
N GLN A 55 17.21 4.41 -5.02
CA GLN A 55 17.31 3.57 -3.82
C GLN A 55 16.34 3.99 -2.71
N LYS A 56 16.05 5.28 -2.57
CA LYS A 56 15.14 5.79 -1.54
C LYS A 56 13.69 5.48 -1.92
N ALA A 57 13.32 5.69 -3.18
CA ALA A 57 12.01 5.28 -3.69
C ALA A 57 11.81 3.76 -3.59
N GLN A 58 12.87 2.98 -3.86
CA GLN A 58 12.85 1.52 -3.73
C GLN A 58 12.56 1.07 -2.30
N GLU A 59 13.18 1.72 -1.31
CA GLU A 59 12.92 1.43 0.11
C GLU A 59 11.46 1.68 0.49
N TYR A 60 10.88 2.81 0.08
CA TYR A 60 9.47 3.11 0.32
C TYR A 60 8.53 2.07 -0.31
N LEU A 61 8.84 1.63 -1.53
CA LEU A 61 8.07 0.60 -2.22
C LEU A 61 8.17 -0.77 -1.52
N LEU A 62 9.35 -1.15 -1.01
CA LEU A 62 9.54 -2.38 -0.25
C LEU A 62 8.75 -2.40 1.06
N LYS A 63 8.76 -1.29 1.81
CA LYS A 63 7.95 -1.14 3.03
C LYS A 63 6.46 -1.22 2.71
N SER A 64 6.05 -0.58 1.62
CA SER A 64 4.66 -0.59 1.14
C SER A 64 4.18 -1.98 0.70
N GLN A 65 5.05 -2.76 0.05
CA GLN A 65 4.77 -4.14 -0.30
C GLN A 65 4.55 -5.00 0.95
N THR A 66 5.40 -4.84 1.96
CA THR A 66 5.29 -5.53 3.24
C THR A 66 3.98 -5.17 3.97
N PHE A 67 3.62 -3.88 3.96
CA PHE A 67 2.35 -3.40 4.48
C PHE A 67 1.16 -4.07 3.78
N LEU A 68 1.15 -4.13 2.44
CA LEU A 68 0.06 -4.76 1.68
C LEU A 68 -0.07 -6.26 1.95
N GLN A 69 1.05 -6.97 2.12
CA GLN A 69 1.04 -8.40 2.49
C GLN A 69 0.38 -8.61 3.86
N LYS A 70 0.75 -7.79 4.85
CA LYS A 70 0.15 -7.85 6.19
C LYS A 70 -1.31 -7.45 6.18
N LEU A 71 -1.68 -6.39 5.45
CA LEU A 71 -3.07 -5.96 5.30
C LEU A 71 -3.96 -7.06 4.70
N GLN A 72 -3.43 -7.86 3.79
CA GLN A 72 -4.16 -8.97 3.19
C GLN A 72 -4.35 -10.14 4.16
N ALA A 73 -3.33 -10.44 4.99
CA ALA A 73 -3.36 -11.50 5.98
C ALA A 73 -4.20 -11.17 7.23
N VAL A 74 -4.43 -9.88 7.50
CA VAL A 74 -5.23 -9.44 8.65
C VAL A 74 -6.72 -9.41 8.28
N GLU A 75 -7.51 -10.25 8.97
CA GLU A 75 -8.93 -9.99 9.15
C GLU A 75 -9.08 -8.91 10.23
N LEU A 76 -9.60 -7.73 9.86
CA LEU A 76 -9.62 -6.46 10.62
C LEU A 76 -10.49 -6.47 11.90
N GLN A 77 -10.69 -7.63 12.55
CA GLN A 77 -11.53 -7.76 13.73
C GLN A 77 -10.77 -7.55 15.06
N GLU A 78 -9.43 -7.46 15.05
CA GLU A 78 -8.61 -7.32 16.26
C GLU A 78 -7.84 -5.99 16.33
N GLN A 79 -8.02 -5.27 17.43
CA GLN A 79 -7.41 -3.95 17.71
C GLN A 79 -5.87 -3.97 17.69
N SER A 80 -5.25 -5.04 18.18
CA SER A 80 -3.79 -5.22 18.16
C SER A 80 -3.21 -5.24 16.75
N LYS A 81 -3.94 -5.80 15.79
CA LYS A 81 -3.52 -5.86 14.38
C LYS A 81 -3.67 -4.49 13.69
N GLU A 82 -4.59 -3.66 14.16
CA GLU A 82 -4.78 -2.29 13.68
C GLU A 82 -3.57 -1.40 14.04
N ASP A 83 -3.08 -1.49 15.28
CA ASP A 83 -1.91 -0.75 15.75
C ASP A 83 -0.63 -1.10 14.98
N ASP A 84 -0.43 -2.40 14.68
CA ASP A 84 0.73 -2.84 13.90
C ASP A 84 0.70 -2.34 12.46
N LEU A 85 -0.48 -2.30 11.82
CA LEU A 85 -0.65 -1.69 10.50
C LEU A 85 -0.37 -0.18 10.53
N ASN A 86 -0.84 0.51 11.57
CA ASN A 86 -0.62 1.94 11.71
C ASN A 86 0.87 2.28 11.90
N LYS A 87 1.63 1.46 12.64
CA LYS A 87 3.10 1.62 12.77
C LYS A 87 3.79 1.47 11.44
N LEU A 88 3.48 0.41 10.69
CA LEU A 88 4.07 0.17 9.36
C LEU A 88 3.76 1.31 8.39
N LEU A 89 2.56 1.89 8.47
CA LEU A 89 2.18 3.05 7.67
C LEU A 89 2.99 4.30 8.04
N ALA A 90 3.30 4.51 9.32
CA ALA A 90 4.09 5.65 9.79
C ALA A 90 5.57 5.58 9.36
N ASP A 91 6.08 4.37 9.11
CA ASP A 91 7.46 4.13 8.66
C ASP A 91 7.66 4.33 7.14
N ILE A 92 6.58 4.62 6.40
CA ILE A 92 6.55 4.84 4.94
C ILE A 92 6.56 6.33 4.64
#